data_AF-A0A970HLD9-F1
#
_entry.id   AF-A0A970HLD9-F1
#
_cell.length_a   1.000
_cell.length_b   1.000
_cell.length_c   1.000
_cell.angle_alpha   90.00
_cell.angle_beta   90.00
_cell.angle_gamma   90.00
#
_symmetry.space_group_name_H-M   'P 1'
#
loop_
_entity.id
_entity.type
_entity.pdbx_description
1 polymer ?
#
loop_
_entity_poly.entity_id
_entity_poly.type
_entity_poly.pdbx_seq_one_letter_code
_entity_poly.pdbx_strand_id
1 'polypeptide(L)'
;MKRDGRIRLLDVVLVLATMAVFSASVCAAKTTIYLATYHMGALTMENWRNMADRFSESNPDIEVEVRIYPGSEYNEKLMTQIAAGVPPDLMQTWA
;
A
#
# COMPACT_ATOMS: atom_id res chain seq x y z
N MET A 1 -33.95 0.12 -42.44
CA MET A 1 -32.53 0.35 -42.76
C MET A 1 -31.68 -0.64 -41.97
N LYS A 2 -31.18 -1.71 -42.62
CA LYS A 2 -30.25 -2.66 -42.00
C LYS A 2 -28.86 -2.02 -42.00
N ARG A 3 -28.33 -1.72 -40.80
CA ARG A 3 -26.94 -1.26 -40.63
C ARG A 3 -26.07 -2.50 -40.70
N ASP A 4 -25.45 -2.76 -41.84
CA ASP A 4 -24.47 -3.84 -41.97
C ASP A 4 -23.31 -3.56 -41.01
N GLY A 5 -23.17 -4.42 -39.99
CA GLY A 5 -22.18 -4.32 -38.92
C GLY A 5 -20.78 -4.70 -39.39
N ARG A 6 -20.23 -3.96 -40.36
CA ARG A 6 -18.81 -4.06 -40.72
C ARG A 6 -18.02 -3.29 -39.68
N ILE A 7 -17.34 -4.01 -38.77
CA ILE A 7 -16.38 -3.42 -37.83
C ILE A 7 -15.31 -2.71 -38.67
N ARG A 8 -15.24 -1.39 -38.56
CA ARG A 8 -14.29 -0.58 -39.34
C ARG A 8 -12.97 -0.57 -38.60
N LEU A 9 -11.86 -0.46 -39.34
CA LEU A 9 -10.52 -0.32 -38.74
C LEU A 9 -10.46 0.84 -37.71
N LEU A 10 -11.21 1.91 -37.97
CA LEU A 10 -11.41 3.03 -37.06
C LEU A 10 -12.04 2.63 -35.72
N ASP A 11 -13.00 1.69 -35.71
CA ASP A 11 -13.65 1.22 -34.49
C ASP A 11 -12.67 0.40 -33.63
N VAL A 12 -11.81 -0.40 -34.27
CA VAL A 12 -10.76 -1.19 -33.58
C VAL A 12 -9.70 -0.28 -32.98
N VAL A 13 -9.26 0.74 -33.73
CA VAL A 13 -8.30 1.74 -33.24
C VAL A 13 -8.89 2.53 -32.08
N LEU A 14 -10.16 2.91 -32.15
CA LEU A 14 -10.84 3.62 -31.07
C LEU A 14 -10.92 2.75 -29.79
N VAL A 15 -11.28 1.47 -29.92
CA VAL A 15 -11.34 0.53 -28.78
C VAL A 15 -9.96 0.35 -28.15
N LEU A 16 -8.92 0.14 -28.95
CA LEU A 16 -7.53 0.01 -28.46
C LEU A 16 -7.04 1.29 -27.79
N ALA A 17 -7.34 2.46 -28.35
CA ALA A 17 -7.00 3.75 -27.75
C ALA A 17 -7.74 3.96 -26.42
N THR A 18 -9.03 3.60 -26.33
CA THR A 18 -9.76 3.66 -25.06
C THR A 18 -9.24 2.69 -24.01
N MET A 19 -8.86 1.46 -24.39
CA MET A 19 -8.23 0.51 -23.45
C MET A 19 -6.89 1.02 -22.93
N ALA A 20 -6.06 1.63 -23.78
CA ALA A 20 -4.78 2.19 -23.37
C ALA A 20 -4.93 3.34 -22.34
N VAL A 21 -5.98 4.16 -22.48
CA VAL A 21 -6.27 5.25 -21.52
C VAL A 21 -6.80 4.73 -20.18
N PHE A 22 -7.58 3.63 -20.18
CA PHE A 22 -8.04 3.00 -18.94
C PHE A 22 -6.89 2.36 -18.14
N SER A 23 -5.88 1.80 -18.80
CA SER A 23 -4.70 1.22 -18.13
C SER A 23 -3.83 2.25 -17.40
N ALA A 24 -3.85 3.51 -17.84
CA ALA A 24 -3.09 4.59 -17.20
C ALA A 24 -3.75 5.16 -15.93
N SER A 25 -4.96 4.69 -15.58
CA SER A 25 -5.71 5.17 -14.42
C SER A 25 -5.27 4.55 -13.08
N VAL A 26 -4.33 3.60 -13.10
CA VAL A 26 -3.70 3.03 -11.89
C VAL A 26 -2.45 3.84 -11.51
N CYS A 27 -2.62 5.15 -11.38
CA CYS A 27 -1.65 6.05 -10.73
C CYS A 27 -2.29 6.68 -9.48
N ALA A 28 -3.20 5.94 -8.83
CA ALA A 28 -3.70 6.32 -7.52
C ALA A 28 -2.53 6.30 -6.53
N ALA A 29 -2.38 7.37 -5.75
CA ALA A 29 -1.39 7.41 -4.68
C ALA A 29 -1.62 6.21 -3.74
N LYS A 30 -0.54 5.52 -3.37
CA LYS A 30 -0.64 4.38 -2.46
C LYS A 30 -1.19 4.83 -1.11
N THR A 31 -2.03 4.00 -0.52
CA THR A 31 -2.42 4.13 0.87
C THR A 31 -1.26 3.67 1.74
N THR A 32 -0.66 4.58 2.51
CA THR A 32 0.41 4.22 3.45
C THR A 32 -0.19 3.78 4.78
N ILE A 33 0.15 2.59 5.23
CA ILE A 33 -0.16 2.08 6.56
C ILE A 33 1.09 2.20 7.42
N TYR A 34 0.98 2.95 8.51
CA TYR A 34 2.05 3.11 9.47
C TYR A 34 1.98 2.04 10.57
N LEU A 35 2.96 1.13 10.58
CA LEU A 35 3.12 0.07 11.59
C LEU A 35 4.24 0.41 12.58
N ALA A 36 3.88 0.64 13.84
CA ALA A 36 4.81 0.88 14.94
C ALA A 36 5.12 -0.40 15.71
N THR A 37 6.40 -0.78 15.79
CA THR A 37 6.89 -1.94 16.55
C THR A 37 8.20 -1.62 17.28
N TYR A 38 8.70 -2.56 18.06
CA TYR A 38 10.02 -2.54 18.69
C TYR A 38 10.72 -3.89 18.45
N HIS A 39 12.03 -3.96 18.71
CA HIS A 39 12.78 -5.19 18.47
C HIS A 39 12.26 -6.35 19.32
N MET A 40 11.87 -7.43 18.63
CA MET A 40 11.32 -8.65 19.22
C MET A 40 12.21 -9.84 18.88
N GLY A 41 13.01 -10.27 19.86
CA GLY A 41 13.85 -11.45 19.74
C GLY A 41 14.71 -11.42 18.46
N ALA A 42 14.52 -12.41 17.59
CA ALA A 42 15.29 -12.56 16.36
C ALA A 42 14.72 -11.81 15.14
N LEU A 43 13.59 -11.11 15.26
CA LEU A 43 13.01 -10.37 14.14
C LEU A 43 13.81 -9.10 13.86
N THR A 44 14.53 -9.12 12.75
CA THR A 44 15.31 -8.01 12.22
C THR A 44 14.45 -7.07 11.36
N MET A 45 14.99 -5.90 11.03
CA MET A 45 14.38 -4.99 10.06
C MET A 45 14.17 -5.66 8.68
N GLU A 46 15.06 -6.57 8.29
CA GLU A 46 14.94 -7.30 7.04
C GLU A 46 13.74 -8.25 7.06
N ASN A 47 13.47 -8.91 8.19
CA ASN A 47 12.29 -9.77 8.32
C ASN A 47 11.00 -8.96 8.15
N TRP A 48 10.92 -7.80 8.80
CA TRP A 48 9.79 -6.89 8.67
C TRP A 48 9.62 -6.38 7.23
N ARG A 49 10.71 -6.01 6.56
CA ARG A 49 10.66 -5.56 5.16
C ARG A 49 10.18 -6.66 4.23
N ASN A 50 10.70 -7.88 4.38
CA ASN A 50 10.26 -9.02 3.58
C ASN A 50 8.77 -9.34 3.78
N MET A 51 8.23 -9.17 4.99
CA MET A 51 6.79 -9.32 5.24
C MET A 51 5.97 -8.21 4.57
N ALA A 52 6.42 -6.96 4.68
CA ALA A 52 5.77 -5.80 4.04
C ALA A 52 5.79 -5.90 2.49
N ASP A 53 6.91 -6.36 1.91
CA ASP A 53 7.07 -6.53 0.47
C ASP A 53 6.08 -7.59 -0.05
N ARG A 54 6.00 -8.76 0.61
CA ARG A 54 5.03 -9.82 0.25
C ARG A 54 3.58 -9.38 0.39
N PHE A 55 3.28 -8.55 1.39
CA PHE A 55 1.95 -7.96 1.51
C PHE A 55 1.66 -7.00 0.35
N SER A 56 2.64 -6.17 -0.03
CA SER A 56 2.53 -5.20 -1.14
C SER A 56 2.36 -5.88 -2.50
N GLU A 57 2.95 -7.07 -2.71
CA GLU A 57 2.74 -7.87 -3.94
C GLU A 57 1.27 -8.22 -4.15
N SER A 58 0.54 -8.50 -3.07
CA SER A 58 -0.88 -8.85 -3.12
C SER A 58 -1.81 -7.63 -3.01
N ASN A 59 -1.27 -6.48 -2.57
CA ASN A 59 -2.00 -5.24 -2.32
C ASN A 59 -1.20 -4.05 -2.91
N PRO A 60 -1.15 -3.91 -4.24
CA PRO A 60 -0.26 -2.95 -4.91
C PRO A 60 -0.60 -1.48 -4.62
N ASP A 61 -1.82 -1.23 -4.15
CA ASP A 61 -2.34 0.07 -3.73
C ASP A 61 -1.99 0.42 -2.27
N ILE A 62 -1.37 -0.50 -1.51
CA ILE A 62 -0.99 -0.29 -0.12
C ILE A 62 0.53 -0.35 0.03
N GLU A 63 1.08 0.57 0.83
CA GLU A 63 2.47 0.56 1.27
C GLU A 63 2.52 0.49 2.79
N VAL A 64 3.28 -0.47 3.34
CA VAL A 64 3.41 -0.60 4.80
C VAL A 64 4.74 0.01 5.25
N GLU A 65 4.67 1.14 5.97
CA GLU A 65 5.83 1.77 6.59
C GLU A 65 6.04 1.18 7.99
N VAL A 66 7.05 0.33 8.13
CA VAL A 66 7.44 -0.24 9.43
C VAL A 66 8.41 0.69 10.14
N ARG A 67 8.03 1.22 11.32
CA ARG A 67 8.97 1.90 12.22
C ARG A 67 9.24 1.05 13.45
N ILE A 68 10.52 0.75 13.64
CA ILE A 68 11.03 0.03 14.79
C ILE A 68 11.64 1.05 15.75
N TYR A 69 11.08 1.14 16.95
CA TYR A 69 11.65 1.95 18.02
C TYR A 69 12.51 1.11 18.97
N PRO A 70 13.49 1.73 19.66
CA PRO A 70 14.11 1.10 20.82
C PRO A 70 13.04 0.70 21.84
N GLY A 71 13.12 -0.52 22.38
CA GLY A 71 12.10 -1.03 23.32
C GLY A 71 11.91 -0.13 24.54
N SER A 72 12.99 0.49 25.02
CA SER A 72 12.95 1.47 26.13
C SER A 72 12.18 2.75 25.81
N GLU A 73 12.07 3.13 24.53
CA GLU A 73 11.41 4.35 24.08
C GLU A 73 10.01 4.10 23.48
N TYR A 74 9.67 2.83 23.22
CA TYR A 74 8.47 2.47 22.45
C TYR A 74 7.19 3.05 23.05
N ASN A 75 6.97 2.81 24.35
CA ASN A 75 5.77 3.25 25.05
C ASN A 75 5.68 4.78 25.11
N GLU A 76 6.79 5.46 25.38
CA GLU A 76 6.82 6.93 25.44
C GLU A 76 6.48 7.55 24.08
N LYS A 77 7.06 7.03 22.99
CA LYS A 77 6.78 7.52 21.63
C LYS A 77 5.35 7.21 21.20
N LEU A 78 4.82 6.03 21.50
CA LEU A 78 3.43 5.70 21.20
C LEU A 78 2.46 6.62 21.95
N MET A 79 2.67 6.79 23.27
CA MET A 79 1.82 7.66 24.08
C MET A 79 1.86 9.11 23.59
N THR A 80 3.04 9.60 23.21
CA THR A 80 3.19 10.94 22.63
C THR A 80 2.41 11.08 21.32
N GLN A 81 2.52 10.12 20.41
CA GLN A 81 1.80 10.12 19.14
C GLN A 81 0.28 10.07 19.32
N ILE A 82 -0.20 9.20 20.22
CA ILE A 82 -1.63 9.09 20.56
C ILE A 82 -2.14 10.41 21.16
N ALA A 83 -1.43 10.97 22.14
CA ALA A 83 -1.81 12.22 22.79
C ALA A 83 -1.80 13.41 21.81
N ALA A 84 -0.92 13.39 20.82
CA ALA A 84 -0.86 14.38 19.75
C ALA A 84 -1.95 14.20 18.68
N GLY A 85 -2.80 13.17 18.78
CA GLY A 85 -3.84 12.88 17.80
C GLY A 85 -3.32 12.31 16.48
N VAL A 86 -2.10 11.77 16.47
CA VAL A 86 -1.44 11.16 15.31
C VAL A 86 -0.95 9.73 15.63
N PRO A 87 -1.85 8.82 16.07
CA PRO A 87 -1.46 7.45 16.38
C PRO A 87 -1.02 6.69 15.12
N PRO A 88 -0.21 5.62 15.26
CA PRO A 88 -0.01 4.66 14.17
C PRO A 88 -1.32 3.95 13.80
N ASP A 89 -1.40 3.49 12.56
CA ASP A 89 -2.52 2.66 12.08
C ASP A 89 -2.49 1.28 12.74
N LEU A 90 -1.29 0.72 12.89
CA LEU A 90 -1.04 -0.55 13.56
C LEU A 90 0.06 -0.38 14.60
N MET A 91 -0.19 -0.85 15.81
CA MET A 91 0.80 -0.86 16.89
C MET A 91 0.85 -2.22 17.56
N GLN A 92 2.08 -2.66 17.84
CA GLN A 92 2.32 -3.81 18.68
C GLN A 92 1.99 -3.48 20.13
N THR A 93 1.00 -4.15 20.71
CA THR A 93 0.58 -3.89 22.10
C THR A 93 1.36 -4.73 23.09
N TRP A 94 1.50 -6.03 22.85
CA TRP A 94 2.25 -6.98 23.67
C TRP A 94 2.60 -8.22 22.82
N ALA A 95 3.81 -8.76 22.96
CA ALA A 95 4.11 -10.14 22.57
C ALA A 95 5.26 -10.70 23.41
#